data_AF-A0A941JNM5-F1
#
_entry.id   AF-A0A941JNM5-F1
#
_cell.length_a   1.000
_cell.length_b   1.000
_cell.length_c   1.000
_cell.angle_alpha   90.00
_cell.angle_beta   90.00
_cell.angle_gamma   90.00
#
_symmetry.space_group_name_H-M   'P 1'
#
loop_
_entity.id
_entity.type
_entity.pdbx_description
1 polymer ?
#
loop_
_entity_poly.entity_id
_entity_poly.type
_entity_poly.pdbx_seq_one_letter_code
_entity_poly.pdbx_strand_id
1 'polypeptide(L)'
;LTAGRDAAVTGAVSAGQALTVDAAGDVSVSARGSLQTQDALRVAAGRDLALGGSLVMGDQDVRVQAGRNLRAGTAADSGSGNGNNGTGGNNNGNTGGTGNNNGGTGGNNGSNGSGNNGGNTGSTGGNAGNGAGTSNGSGAGASTETAASTQSVGLVSAKGALTLQAGRDVQLPGQISAARTLQAEAGGELSTTAGARLQSGQAMGIRAGEGVTLAGSALSDTSLSIDVARELRLDGSALAYGGTLRLAGNDVLLGAASKTQGRGIDVTATRDLRAGGALVSAGAVKLDAGRDAAVSGTLNADGDLTLQARGAATTDGQLSSTGKLQLQAGSDATLKGSLRSNSDLTADAGGKLALLGSASATTGALNLTSVGDLSIGKDATAQAGGAIGLRTQGNFTTAGALASLQALTISAAGDAAIDGKLLAGGPLSVDAIGKIAAGADAKLQAKGALRLDAGKALTLAGLAETNAGMTLASGTDLRVDGSAMAYGGALSLTAGERLALASTSRAQGTGITARSGGDLEAAGEMGARGDITLSASQDLRLAGKGAAAGNLTLTAARDLRAQAASQWEADGGASIKAGQDAALAGALRTNRDIGL
;
A
#
# COMPACT_ATOMS: atom_id res chain seq x y z
N LEU A 1 9.54 45.71 -32.24
CA LEU A 1 8.35 45.71 -33.12
C LEU A 1 7.13 45.97 -32.25
N THR A 2 6.39 47.04 -32.51
CA THR A 2 5.15 47.36 -31.77
C THR A 2 4.05 47.61 -32.79
N ALA A 3 2.90 46.94 -32.64
CA ALA A 3 1.77 47.04 -33.56
C ALA A 3 0.47 47.40 -32.83
N GLY A 4 -0.32 48.32 -33.39
CA GLY A 4 -1.61 48.70 -32.81
C GLY A 4 -2.71 47.64 -32.97
N ARG A 5 -2.49 46.61 -33.79
CA ARG A 5 -3.42 45.48 -33.98
C ARG A 5 -2.68 44.16 -33.91
N ASP A 6 -2.11 43.68 -35.01
CA ASP A 6 -1.46 42.36 -35.05
C ASP A 6 0.01 42.49 -35.47
N ALA A 7 0.87 41.63 -34.93
CA ALA A 7 2.26 41.48 -35.37
C ALA A 7 2.50 40.06 -35.89
N ALA A 8 3.06 39.95 -37.09
CA ALA A 8 3.41 38.67 -37.70
C ALA A 8 4.90 38.65 -38.07
N VAL A 9 5.62 37.66 -37.57
CA VAL A 9 7.03 37.39 -37.90
C VAL A 9 7.10 36.14 -38.75
N THR A 10 7.26 36.32 -40.06
CA THR A 10 7.27 35.22 -41.04
C THR A 10 8.68 34.74 -41.38
N GLY A 11 9.72 35.55 -41.10
CA GLY A 11 11.13 35.22 -41.31
C GLY A 11 11.96 35.30 -40.02
N ALA A 12 13.28 35.40 -40.17
CA ALA A 12 14.21 35.50 -39.05
C ALA A 12 14.37 36.95 -38.57
N VAL A 13 14.31 37.15 -37.26
CA VAL A 13 14.62 38.42 -36.59
C VAL A 13 15.70 38.16 -35.55
N SER A 14 16.84 38.83 -35.69
CA SER A 14 17.96 38.76 -34.75
C SER A 14 18.36 40.14 -34.22
N ALA A 15 18.75 40.22 -32.95
CA ALA A 15 19.22 41.44 -32.31
C ALA A 15 20.41 41.16 -31.37
N GLY A 16 21.41 42.05 -31.33
CA GLY A 16 22.50 41.98 -30.34
C GLY A 16 22.14 42.54 -28.97
N GLN A 17 20.96 43.14 -28.84
CA GLN A 17 20.41 43.77 -27.62
C GLN A 17 18.97 43.28 -27.42
N ALA A 18 18.31 43.73 -26.36
CA ALA A 18 16.96 43.31 -26.04
C ALA A 18 15.99 43.41 -27.24
N LEU A 19 15.26 42.34 -27.50
CA LEU A 19 14.27 42.26 -28.58
C LEU A 19 12.87 42.27 -27.98
N THR A 20 12.03 43.23 -28.40
CA THR A 20 10.62 43.31 -27.99
C THR A 20 9.70 43.22 -29.20
N VAL A 21 8.70 42.34 -29.12
CA VAL A 21 7.59 42.22 -30.06
C VAL A 21 6.29 42.41 -29.27
N ASP A 22 5.51 43.42 -29.61
CA ASP A 22 4.29 43.78 -28.88
C ASP A 22 3.15 44.09 -29.85
N ALA A 23 1.95 43.60 -29.57
CA ALA A 23 0.75 43.91 -30.34
C ALA A 23 -0.51 43.94 -29.45
N ALA A 24 -1.39 44.91 -29.67
CA ALA A 24 -2.66 45.01 -28.91
C ALA A 24 -3.66 43.86 -29.21
N GLY A 25 -3.52 43.22 -30.37
CA GLY A 25 -4.28 42.05 -30.83
C GLY A 25 -3.41 40.80 -30.77
N ASP A 26 -3.18 40.16 -31.92
CA ASP A 26 -2.47 38.87 -31.96
C ASP A 26 -0.99 39.01 -32.34
N VAL A 27 -0.14 38.15 -31.78
CA VAL A 27 1.25 37.97 -32.21
C VAL A 27 1.46 36.56 -32.75
N SER A 28 1.99 36.45 -33.97
CA SER A 28 2.33 35.15 -34.57
C SER A 28 3.77 35.12 -35.07
N VAL A 29 4.50 34.06 -34.72
CA VAL A 29 5.76 33.68 -35.36
C VAL A 29 5.45 32.45 -36.21
N SER A 30 5.62 32.56 -37.53
CA SER A 30 5.30 31.47 -38.45
C SER A 30 6.21 30.25 -38.19
N ALA A 31 5.86 29.06 -38.68
CA ALA A 31 6.70 27.86 -38.55
C ALA A 31 8.13 28.01 -39.08
N ARG A 32 8.32 28.91 -40.05
CA ARG A 32 9.63 29.25 -40.64
C ARG A 32 10.26 30.51 -40.04
N GLY A 33 9.55 31.21 -39.15
CA GLY A 33 10.04 32.40 -38.47
C GLY A 33 10.97 32.06 -37.31
N SER A 34 11.85 32.99 -36.95
CA SER A 34 12.68 32.86 -35.75
C SER A 34 12.87 34.21 -35.06
N LEU A 35 13.01 34.17 -33.73
CA LEU A 35 13.33 35.32 -32.89
C LEU A 35 14.60 34.98 -32.11
N GLN A 36 15.66 35.78 -32.27
CA GLN A 36 16.94 35.55 -31.59
C GLN A 36 17.47 36.85 -31.01
N THR A 37 17.97 36.81 -29.77
CA THR A 37 18.68 37.94 -29.19
C THR A 37 19.80 37.51 -28.24
N GLN A 38 20.88 38.30 -28.19
CA GLN A 38 21.97 38.15 -27.21
C GLN A 38 21.62 38.72 -25.82
N ASP A 39 20.43 39.26 -25.66
CA ASP A 39 19.94 39.85 -24.40
C ASP A 39 18.52 39.32 -24.10
N ALA A 40 17.69 40.07 -23.38
CA ALA A 40 16.33 39.69 -23.05
C ALA A 40 15.37 39.72 -24.25
N LEU A 41 14.50 38.71 -24.35
CA LEU A 41 13.43 38.66 -25.35
C LEU A 41 12.07 38.86 -24.67
N ARG A 42 11.29 39.82 -25.16
CA ARG A 42 9.90 40.04 -24.72
C ARG A 42 8.94 39.92 -25.91
N VAL A 43 7.94 39.06 -25.78
CA VAL A 43 6.87 38.91 -26.77
C VAL A 43 5.53 39.05 -26.05
N ALA A 44 4.73 40.04 -26.43
CA ALA A 44 3.44 40.34 -25.81
C ALA A 44 2.34 40.45 -26.85
N ALA A 45 1.18 39.83 -26.58
CA ALA A 45 -0.04 39.97 -27.37
C ALA A 45 -1.20 40.32 -26.44
N GLY A 46 -2.02 41.32 -26.81
CA GLY A 46 -3.23 41.65 -26.06
C GLY A 46 -4.32 40.57 -26.15
N ARG A 47 -4.25 39.68 -27.14
CA ARG A 47 -5.17 38.55 -27.31
C ARG A 47 -4.44 37.21 -27.45
N ASP A 48 -4.14 36.74 -28.65
CA ASP A 48 -3.52 35.42 -28.83
C ASP A 48 -2.05 35.54 -29.27
N LEU A 49 -1.22 34.64 -28.76
CA LEU A 49 0.19 34.56 -29.10
C LEU A 49 0.54 33.14 -29.55
N ALA A 50 1.04 33.00 -30.78
CA ALA A 50 1.47 31.73 -31.34
C ALA A 50 2.95 31.78 -31.75
N LEU A 51 3.81 31.04 -31.04
CA LEU A 51 5.21 30.84 -31.38
C LEU A 51 5.35 29.53 -32.18
N GLY A 52 5.04 29.61 -33.47
CA GLY A 52 5.20 28.49 -34.39
C GLY A 52 6.65 28.27 -34.84
N GLY A 53 7.48 29.31 -34.72
CA GLY A 53 8.86 29.36 -35.22
C GLY A 53 9.73 28.18 -34.84
N SER A 54 10.67 27.86 -35.72
CA SER A 54 11.71 26.86 -35.44
C SER A 54 12.55 27.25 -34.24
N LEU A 55 12.72 28.56 -34.01
CA LEU A 55 13.59 29.02 -32.94
C LEU A 55 13.19 30.35 -32.31
N VAL A 56 12.94 30.31 -31.01
CA VAL A 56 12.80 31.48 -30.14
C VAL A 56 13.88 31.40 -29.07
N MET A 57 14.89 32.26 -29.14
CA MET A 57 16.08 32.24 -28.26
C MET A 57 16.37 33.61 -27.65
N GLY A 58 16.68 33.61 -26.34
CA GLY A 58 17.35 34.71 -25.66
C GLY A 58 18.56 34.22 -24.87
N ASP A 59 19.67 34.96 -24.93
CA ASP A 59 20.86 34.68 -24.11
C ASP A 59 20.68 35.14 -22.65
N GLN A 60 19.66 35.96 -22.37
CA GLN A 60 19.18 36.25 -21.04
C GLN A 60 17.74 35.73 -20.84
N ASP A 61 16.88 36.55 -20.23
CA ASP A 61 15.52 36.15 -19.87
C ASP A 61 14.57 36.29 -21.06
N VAL A 62 13.68 35.31 -21.19
CA VAL A 62 12.62 35.31 -22.21
C VAL A 62 11.28 35.41 -21.50
N ARG A 63 10.48 36.41 -21.85
CA ARG A 63 9.11 36.60 -21.35
C ARG A 63 8.13 36.59 -22.52
N VAL A 64 7.16 35.70 -22.44
CA VAL A 64 6.10 35.55 -23.45
C VAL A 64 4.75 35.68 -22.75
N GLN A 65 3.94 36.64 -23.17
CA GLN A 65 2.68 36.97 -22.52
C GLN A 65 1.54 37.16 -23.52
N ALA A 66 0.43 36.45 -23.32
CA ALA A 66 -0.80 36.59 -24.10
C ALA A 66 -1.96 37.03 -23.19
N GLY A 67 -2.78 37.98 -23.63
CA GLY A 67 -3.99 38.37 -22.89
C GLY A 67 -5.04 37.25 -22.83
N ARG A 68 -5.03 36.33 -23.81
CA ARG A 68 -5.96 35.22 -23.91
C ARG A 68 -5.26 33.87 -24.06
N ASN A 69 -4.77 33.51 -25.24
CA ASN A 69 -4.20 32.18 -25.48
C ASN A 69 -2.73 32.25 -25.88
N LEU A 70 -1.92 31.36 -25.33
CA LEU A 70 -0.53 31.15 -25.71
C LEU A 70 -0.35 29.74 -26.29
N ARG A 71 0.23 29.65 -27.49
CA ARG A 71 0.75 28.40 -28.03
C ARG A 71 2.24 28.55 -28.27
N ALA A 72 3.07 27.82 -27.54
CA ALA A 72 4.53 27.92 -27.65
C ALA A 72 5.14 26.61 -28.15
N GLY A 73 5.76 26.67 -29.33
CA GLY A 73 6.32 25.53 -30.04
C GLY A 73 5.36 24.93 -31.06
N THR A 74 5.90 24.04 -31.89
CA THR A 74 5.17 23.23 -32.86
C THR A 74 5.30 21.77 -32.47
N ALA A 75 4.26 20.98 -32.72
CA ALA A 75 4.36 19.54 -32.54
C ALA A 75 5.45 19.02 -33.49
N ALA A 76 6.37 18.18 -33.00
CA ALA A 76 7.25 17.43 -33.88
C ALA A 76 6.36 16.63 -34.85
N ASP A 77 6.53 16.86 -36.14
CA ASP A 77 5.87 16.04 -37.15
C ASP A 77 6.33 14.59 -36.93
N SER A 78 5.44 13.74 -36.43
CA SER A 78 5.65 12.30 -36.46
C SER A 78 5.57 11.91 -37.92
N GLY A 79 6.72 11.94 -38.60
CA GLY A 79 6.84 11.82 -40.04
C GLY A 79 5.88 10.80 -40.63
N SER A 80 4.78 11.31 -41.20
CA SER A 80 3.95 10.52 -42.09
C SER A 80 4.71 10.45 -43.41
N GLY A 81 5.23 9.26 -43.69
CA GLY A 81 5.65 8.91 -45.03
C GLY A 81 4.56 9.28 -46.04
N ASN A 82 4.98 10.05 -47.05
CA ASN A 82 4.49 10.13 -48.41
C ASN A 82 3.12 9.47 -48.72
N GLY A 83 2.12 10.28 -49.10
CA GLY A 83 0.82 9.77 -49.54
C GLY A 83 -0.06 10.83 -50.19
N ASN A 84 0.26 11.15 -51.45
CA ASN A 84 -0.59 11.65 -52.52
C ASN A 84 -1.94 12.38 -52.24
N ASN A 85 -2.05 13.54 -52.89
CA ASN A 85 -3.25 14.19 -53.40
C ASN A 85 -4.47 13.26 -53.62
N GLY A 86 -5.59 13.56 -52.97
CA GLY A 86 -6.87 12.87 -53.15
C GLY A 86 -8.01 13.59 -52.46
N THR A 87 -8.85 14.23 -53.26
CA THR A 87 -10.04 15.02 -52.93
C THR A 87 -11.13 14.27 -52.14
N GLY A 88 -11.74 14.97 -51.18
CA GLY A 88 -13.19 14.91 -50.90
C GLY A 88 -13.70 13.76 -50.02
N GLY A 89 -14.40 14.10 -48.92
CA GLY A 89 -15.22 13.11 -48.21
C GLY A 89 -15.59 13.48 -46.78
N ASN A 90 -16.74 14.14 -46.65
CA ASN A 90 -17.57 14.44 -45.48
C ASN A 90 -17.39 13.63 -44.18
N ASN A 91 -17.48 14.39 -43.08
CA ASN A 91 -18.03 14.05 -41.77
C ASN A 91 -18.97 12.82 -41.74
N ASN A 92 -18.70 11.86 -40.84
CA ASN A 92 -19.63 11.61 -39.73
C ASN A 92 -18.93 10.82 -38.61
N GLY A 93 -19.03 11.33 -37.39
CA GLY A 93 -18.57 10.67 -36.18
C GLY A 93 -19.60 9.66 -35.68
N ASN A 94 -19.10 8.48 -35.30
CA ASN A 94 -19.72 7.53 -34.39
C ASN A 94 -18.53 6.73 -33.82
N THR A 95 -18.35 6.50 -32.53
CA THR A 95 -19.30 5.87 -31.61
C THR A 95 -18.87 6.12 -30.16
N GLY A 96 -19.85 6.47 -29.32
CA GLY A 96 -19.79 6.20 -27.88
C GLY A 96 -19.76 4.70 -27.58
N GLY A 97 -19.39 4.38 -26.34
CA GLY A 97 -19.06 3.04 -25.91
C GLY A 97 -20.23 2.14 -25.48
N THR A 98 -19.86 1.18 -24.62
CA THR A 98 -20.65 0.07 -24.04
C THR A 98 -20.88 -1.08 -25.02
N GLY A 99 -20.77 -2.37 -24.67
CA GLY A 99 -20.54 -3.08 -23.43
C GLY A 99 -20.47 -4.59 -23.72
N ASN A 100 -20.13 -5.35 -22.68
CA ASN A 100 -19.87 -6.80 -22.64
C ASN A 100 -20.88 -7.72 -23.34
N ASN A 101 -20.41 -8.83 -23.95
CA ASN A 101 -20.53 -10.20 -23.40
C ASN A 101 -20.15 -11.30 -24.41
N ASN A 102 -19.20 -12.13 -23.99
CA ASN A 102 -19.13 -13.59 -24.01
C ASN A 102 -19.61 -14.42 -25.24
N GLY A 103 -18.71 -15.27 -25.73
CA GLY A 103 -19.07 -16.53 -26.39
C GLY A 103 -18.09 -17.03 -27.46
N GLY A 104 -17.37 -18.13 -27.16
CA GLY A 104 -17.13 -19.16 -28.18
C GLY A 104 -15.69 -19.42 -28.64
N THR A 105 -15.03 -20.36 -27.94
CA THR A 105 -14.36 -21.57 -28.48
C THR A 105 -13.24 -21.50 -29.54
N GLY A 106 -12.14 -22.18 -29.20
CA GLY A 106 -11.10 -22.68 -30.11
C GLY A 106 -9.72 -22.47 -29.48
N GLY A 107 -9.20 -23.34 -28.62
CA GLY A 107 -8.83 -24.70 -28.96
C GLY A 107 -7.43 -24.70 -29.57
N ASN A 108 -6.38 -24.81 -28.74
CA ASN A 108 -5.19 -25.54 -29.13
C ASN A 108 -4.36 -26.02 -27.94
N ASN A 109 -4.07 -27.31 -28.03
CA ASN A 109 -3.32 -28.18 -27.14
C ASN A 109 -1.81 -27.92 -27.30
N GLY A 110 -1.07 -28.02 -26.20
CA GLY A 110 0.38 -27.79 -26.20
C GLY A 110 1.02 -28.06 -24.84
N SER A 111 0.85 -29.29 -24.34
CA SER A 111 1.64 -29.85 -23.25
C SER A 111 3.13 -29.77 -23.56
N ASN A 112 3.96 -29.22 -22.65
CA ASN A 112 5.26 -29.80 -22.31
C ASN A 112 5.84 -29.25 -21.00
N GLY A 113 6.31 -30.15 -20.13
CA GLY A 113 7.51 -29.93 -19.33
C GLY A 113 7.36 -29.46 -17.88
N SER A 114 6.98 -30.38 -16.98
CA SER A 114 7.39 -30.34 -15.57
C SER A 114 8.81 -30.92 -15.43
N GLY A 115 9.68 -30.33 -14.59
CA GLY A 115 10.93 -30.99 -14.18
C GLY A 115 12.02 -30.12 -13.55
N ASN A 116 11.90 -29.92 -12.22
CA ASN A 116 12.93 -29.72 -11.19
C ASN A 116 14.40 -29.40 -11.55
N ASN A 117 14.92 -28.33 -10.92
CA ASN A 117 16.09 -28.36 -10.03
C ASN A 117 16.09 -27.03 -9.24
N GLY A 118 16.06 -26.98 -7.92
CA GLY A 118 17.12 -27.42 -7.01
C GLY A 118 17.54 -26.18 -6.20
N GLY A 119 17.35 -26.20 -4.88
CA GLY A 119 17.53 -25.04 -4.03
C GLY A 119 18.98 -24.58 -3.89
N ASN A 120 19.16 -23.31 -3.55
CA ASN A 120 20.25 -22.90 -2.67
C ASN A 120 19.88 -21.62 -1.92
N THR A 121 19.86 -21.72 -0.60
CA THR A 121 19.86 -20.63 0.37
C THR A 121 21.27 -20.05 0.46
N GLY A 122 21.41 -18.73 0.31
CA GLY A 122 22.71 -18.07 0.48
C GLY A 122 22.58 -16.55 0.46
N SER A 123 22.43 -15.99 1.66
CA SER A 123 22.54 -14.57 1.98
C SER A 123 23.72 -13.87 1.29
N THR A 124 23.51 -12.68 0.73
CA THR A 124 24.30 -11.47 1.04
C THR A 124 23.55 -10.24 0.53
N GLY A 125 23.56 -9.17 1.33
CA GLY A 125 22.81 -7.94 1.08
C GLY A 125 23.29 -7.17 -0.14
N GLY A 126 22.33 -6.61 -0.89
CA GLY A 126 22.57 -5.64 -1.93
C GLY A 126 22.22 -4.24 -1.41
N ASN A 127 23.23 -3.54 -0.91
CA ASN A 127 23.16 -2.11 -0.65
C ASN A 127 23.02 -1.37 -1.98
N ALA A 128 22.04 -0.47 -2.04
CA ALA A 128 21.90 0.50 -3.12
C ALA A 128 23.12 1.43 -3.14
N GLY A 129 23.68 1.69 -4.33
CA GLY A 129 24.75 2.66 -4.50
C GLY A 129 25.35 2.62 -5.89
N ASN A 130 25.25 3.76 -6.58
CA ASN A 130 26.01 4.20 -7.77
C ASN A 130 25.45 3.85 -9.14
N GLY A 131 24.47 4.66 -9.57
CA GLY A 131 24.21 4.96 -10.98
C GLY A 131 24.78 6.32 -11.37
N ALA A 132 26.11 6.45 -11.43
CA ALA A 132 26.80 7.57 -12.07
C ALA A 132 27.36 7.08 -13.41
N GLY A 133 26.59 7.27 -14.48
CA GLY A 133 27.04 7.01 -15.84
C GLY A 133 27.91 8.15 -16.35
N THR A 134 29.21 8.09 -16.11
CA THR A 134 30.20 8.92 -16.82
C THR A 134 30.73 8.14 -18.02
N SER A 135 30.22 8.42 -19.21
CA SER A 135 30.83 7.97 -20.46
C SER A 135 31.79 9.05 -20.97
N ASN A 136 33.09 8.88 -20.72
CA ASN A 136 34.12 9.62 -21.42
C ASN A 136 34.64 8.75 -22.57
N GLY A 137 34.37 9.17 -23.80
CA GLY A 137 34.86 8.53 -25.02
C GLY A 137 36.27 8.99 -25.37
N SER A 138 37.07 8.08 -25.89
CA SER A 138 38.32 8.38 -26.58
C SER A 138 38.41 7.54 -27.85
N GLY A 139 38.61 8.19 -29.00
CA GLY A 139 38.92 7.51 -30.26
C GLY A 139 38.47 8.29 -31.48
N ALA A 140 39.31 9.21 -31.94
CA ALA A 140 39.14 10.04 -33.12
C ALA A 140 39.10 9.23 -34.44
N GLY A 141 38.25 9.66 -35.36
CA GLY A 141 38.23 9.25 -36.75
C GLY A 141 37.46 10.28 -37.58
N ALA A 142 38.18 11.21 -38.18
CA ALA A 142 37.61 12.27 -39.02
C ALA A 142 37.10 11.70 -40.35
N SER A 143 35.82 11.91 -40.65
CA SER A 143 35.34 12.11 -42.03
C SER A 143 33.96 12.79 -42.00
N THR A 144 33.97 14.09 -42.33
CA THR A 144 32.89 14.86 -42.98
C THR A 144 31.45 14.41 -42.72
N GLU A 145 30.89 14.81 -41.57
CA GLU A 145 29.45 14.90 -41.41
C GLU A 145 28.94 16.11 -42.20
N THR A 146 28.19 15.84 -43.26
CA THR A 146 27.20 16.79 -43.75
C THR A 146 26.23 17.02 -42.59
N ALA A 147 26.20 18.25 -42.08
CA ALA A 147 25.28 18.70 -41.05
C ALA A 147 23.84 18.50 -41.53
N ALA A 148 23.28 17.32 -41.27
CA ALA A 148 21.85 17.10 -41.28
C ALA A 148 21.32 17.85 -40.07
N SER A 149 20.93 19.11 -40.30
CA SER A 149 20.17 19.89 -39.34
C SER A 149 18.96 19.05 -38.91
N THR A 150 19.02 18.45 -37.73
CA THR A 150 17.80 18.14 -37.00
C THR A 150 17.25 19.50 -36.65
N GLN A 151 16.51 20.09 -37.58
CA GLN A 151 15.86 21.37 -37.34
C GLN A 151 14.98 21.13 -36.11
N SER A 152 15.36 21.79 -35.02
CA SER A 152 14.54 21.98 -33.86
C SER A 152 13.27 22.69 -34.35
N VAL A 153 12.27 21.94 -34.78
CA VAL A 153 10.99 22.51 -35.16
C VAL A 153 10.27 22.80 -33.84
N GLY A 154 10.04 24.09 -33.54
CA GLY A 154 9.26 24.52 -32.39
C GLY A 154 10.02 24.62 -31.06
N LEU A 155 11.32 24.93 -31.06
CA LEU A 155 12.09 25.15 -29.83
C LEU A 155 11.90 26.58 -29.31
N VAL A 156 11.49 26.70 -28.06
CA VAL A 156 11.55 27.94 -27.27
C VAL A 156 12.60 27.76 -26.19
N SER A 157 13.66 28.57 -26.21
CA SER A 157 14.82 28.43 -25.33
C SER A 157 15.27 29.75 -24.71
N ALA A 158 15.72 29.71 -23.47
CA ALA A 158 16.36 30.83 -22.77
C ALA A 158 17.63 30.35 -22.05
N LYS A 159 18.76 31.04 -22.21
CA LYS A 159 19.93 30.85 -21.30
C LYS A 159 19.69 31.51 -19.94
N GLY A 160 18.68 32.36 -19.82
CA GLY A 160 18.17 32.88 -18.57
C GLY A 160 16.90 32.18 -18.07
N ALA A 161 16.04 32.95 -17.41
CA ALA A 161 14.71 32.49 -17.02
C ALA A 161 13.74 32.55 -18.21
N LEU A 162 12.79 31.61 -18.28
CA LEU A 162 11.73 31.59 -19.27
C LEU A 162 10.38 31.70 -18.57
N THR A 163 9.59 32.72 -18.90
CA THR A 163 8.21 32.89 -18.42
C THR A 163 7.25 32.83 -19.59
N LEU A 164 6.26 31.95 -19.49
CA LEU A 164 5.16 31.76 -20.45
C LEU A 164 3.85 32.03 -19.73
N GLN A 165 3.10 33.06 -20.13
CA GLN A 165 1.88 33.47 -19.44
C GLN A 165 0.72 33.70 -20.41
N ALA A 166 -0.46 33.19 -20.08
CA ALA A 166 -1.70 33.47 -20.79
C ALA A 166 -2.85 33.78 -19.82
N GLY A 167 -3.69 34.77 -20.16
CA GLY A 167 -4.88 35.07 -19.37
C GLY A 167 -5.95 33.97 -19.38
N ARG A 168 -5.92 33.07 -20.38
CA ARG A 168 -6.79 31.90 -20.49
C ARG A 168 -5.95 30.63 -20.65
N ASP A 169 -5.59 30.22 -21.87
CA ASP A 169 -5.03 28.89 -22.09
C ASP A 169 -3.56 28.94 -22.54
N VAL A 170 -2.76 27.96 -22.07
CA VAL A 170 -1.39 27.72 -22.52
C VAL A 170 -1.29 26.33 -23.16
N GLN A 171 -0.76 26.26 -24.38
CA GLN A 171 -0.47 25.01 -25.08
C GLN A 171 1.01 24.91 -25.41
N LEU A 172 1.66 23.84 -24.93
CA LEU A 172 3.11 23.62 -25.08
C LEU A 172 3.35 22.30 -25.83
N PRO A 173 3.13 22.24 -27.15
CA PRO A 173 3.24 21.00 -27.93
C PRO A 173 4.69 20.64 -28.31
N GLY A 174 5.64 21.56 -28.12
CA GLY A 174 7.02 21.45 -28.61
C GLY A 174 8.07 21.27 -27.51
N GLN A 175 9.29 21.70 -27.82
CA GLN A 175 10.40 21.71 -26.87
C GLN A 175 10.55 23.09 -26.23
N ILE A 176 10.56 23.14 -24.90
CA ILE A 176 10.69 24.35 -24.10
C ILE A 176 11.87 24.15 -23.16
N SER A 177 12.86 25.05 -23.19
CA SER A 177 14.09 24.93 -22.41
C SER A 177 14.45 26.25 -21.72
N ALA A 178 14.81 26.20 -20.45
CA ALA A 178 15.36 27.32 -19.71
C ALA A 178 16.60 26.86 -18.95
N ALA A 179 17.74 27.54 -19.12
CA ALA A 179 18.95 27.20 -18.34
C ALA A 179 18.81 27.61 -16.86
N ARG A 180 17.89 28.54 -16.55
CA ARG A 180 17.52 28.88 -15.17
C ARG A 180 16.12 28.36 -14.85
N THR A 181 15.24 29.24 -14.36
CA THR A 181 13.88 28.91 -13.95
C THR A 181 12.92 28.94 -15.15
N LEU A 182 12.04 27.94 -15.24
CA LEU A 182 10.91 27.91 -16.18
C LEU A 182 9.60 28.13 -15.41
N GLN A 183 8.84 29.16 -15.79
CA GLN A 183 7.49 29.41 -15.25
C GLN A 183 6.47 29.40 -16.38
N ALA A 184 5.42 28.59 -16.25
CA ALA A 184 4.28 28.56 -17.16
C ALA A 184 2.98 28.79 -16.39
N GLU A 185 2.20 29.78 -16.83
CA GLU A 185 1.00 30.25 -16.12
C GLU A 185 -0.17 30.42 -17.08
N ALA A 186 -1.28 29.76 -16.77
CA ALA A 186 -2.56 29.88 -17.47
C ALA A 186 -3.65 30.35 -16.50
N GLY A 187 -4.49 31.31 -16.90
CA GLY A 187 -5.69 31.65 -16.14
C GLY A 187 -6.79 30.57 -16.19
N GLY A 188 -6.76 29.74 -17.23
CA GLY A 188 -7.63 28.59 -17.49
C GLY A 188 -6.80 27.32 -17.56
N GLU A 189 -6.68 26.71 -18.75
CA GLU A 189 -6.05 25.41 -18.94
C GLU A 189 -4.59 25.50 -19.40
N LEU A 190 -3.74 24.58 -18.93
CA LEU A 190 -2.40 24.37 -19.47
C LEU A 190 -2.24 22.92 -19.95
N SER A 191 -1.85 22.74 -21.22
CA SER A 191 -1.73 21.41 -21.82
C SER A 191 -0.44 21.19 -22.60
N THR A 192 0.02 19.96 -22.58
CA THR A 192 1.16 19.46 -23.37
C THR A 192 0.71 18.27 -24.22
N THR A 193 1.41 18.02 -25.31
CA THR A 193 1.24 16.79 -26.10
C THR A 193 2.20 15.70 -25.57
N ALA A 194 1.98 14.44 -25.94
CA ALA A 194 2.85 13.33 -25.55
C ALA A 194 4.32 13.51 -25.99
N GLY A 195 4.58 14.25 -27.07
CA GLY A 195 5.92 14.53 -27.57
C GLY A 195 6.59 15.77 -26.97
N ALA A 196 5.86 16.56 -26.18
CA ALA A 196 6.35 17.80 -25.60
C ALA A 196 7.45 17.54 -24.56
N ARG A 197 8.44 18.42 -24.51
CA ARG A 197 9.53 18.37 -23.52
C ARG A 197 9.75 19.75 -22.92
N LEU A 198 9.52 19.87 -21.62
CA LEU A 198 9.81 21.06 -20.81
C LEU A 198 11.07 20.77 -19.98
N GLN A 199 12.06 21.65 -20.04
CA GLN A 199 13.35 21.49 -19.35
C GLN A 199 13.74 22.78 -18.62
N SER A 200 14.19 22.66 -17.37
CA SER A 200 14.67 23.75 -16.55
C SER A 200 15.98 23.36 -15.86
N GLY A 201 17.03 24.17 -16.00
CA GLY A 201 18.30 23.98 -15.28
C GLY A 201 18.25 24.41 -13.81
N GLN A 202 17.15 25.04 -13.39
CA GLN A 202 16.80 25.32 -12.01
C GLN A 202 15.33 24.93 -11.78
N ALA A 203 14.60 25.67 -10.94
CA ALA A 203 13.24 25.33 -10.57
C ALA A 203 12.26 25.49 -11.75
N MET A 204 11.25 24.61 -11.79
CA MET A 204 10.13 24.72 -12.72
C MET A 204 8.82 24.92 -11.96
N GLY A 205 8.02 25.88 -12.41
CA GLY A 205 6.68 26.15 -11.89
C GLY A 205 5.64 26.13 -13.01
N ILE A 206 4.57 25.37 -12.80
CA ILE A 206 3.43 25.30 -13.71
C ILE A 206 2.18 25.64 -12.90
N ARG A 207 1.41 26.65 -13.34
CA ARG A 207 0.18 27.07 -12.67
C ARG A 207 -0.98 27.20 -13.65
N ALA A 208 -2.16 26.75 -13.24
CA ALA A 208 -3.37 26.87 -14.03
C ALA A 208 -4.60 27.17 -13.15
N GLY A 209 -5.44 28.10 -13.59
CA GLY A 209 -6.67 28.47 -12.88
C GLY A 209 -7.84 27.48 -13.06
N GLU A 210 -7.77 26.58 -14.04
CA GLU A 210 -8.72 25.46 -14.19
C GLU A 210 -7.96 24.12 -14.08
N GLY A 211 -7.27 23.69 -15.13
CA GLY A 211 -6.62 22.38 -15.18
C GLY A 211 -5.23 22.36 -15.82
N VAL A 212 -4.50 21.28 -15.53
CA VAL A 212 -3.25 20.93 -16.22
C VAL A 212 -3.37 19.52 -16.78
N THR A 213 -3.08 19.37 -18.07
CA THR A 213 -2.82 18.06 -18.68
C THR A 213 -1.36 17.96 -19.13
N LEU A 214 -0.57 17.18 -18.40
CA LEU A 214 0.82 16.90 -18.70
C LEU A 214 0.97 15.50 -19.33
N ALA A 215 0.89 15.42 -20.66
CA ALA A 215 1.11 14.20 -21.43
C ALA A 215 2.58 13.99 -21.83
N GLY A 216 3.37 15.07 -21.93
CA GLY A 216 4.79 15.05 -22.27
C GLY A 216 5.71 14.89 -21.05
N SER A 217 6.95 15.34 -21.15
CA SER A 217 7.91 15.34 -20.04
C SER A 217 8.18 16.74 -19.50
N ALA A 218 8.11 16.91 -18.19
CA ALA A 218 8.62 18.07 -17.46
C ALA A 218 9.84 17.66 -16.62
N LEU A 219 10.97 18.30 -16.89
CA LEU A 219 12.28 18.01 -16.29
C LEU A 219 12.86 19.24 -15.61
N SER A 220 13.14 19.13 -14.31
CA SER A 220 13.82 20.15 -13.53
C SER A 220 15.08 19.57 -12.89
N ASP A 221 16.19 20.28 -13.02
CA ASP A 221 17.44 19.92 -12.34
C ASP A 221 17.36 20.18 -10.83
N THR A 222 16.39 20.98 -10.36
CA THR A 222 16.13 21.21 -8.93
C THR A 222 14.71 20.78 -8.55
N SER A 223 13.79 21.72 -8.29
CA SER A 223 12.41 21.45 -7.89
C SER A 223 11.42 21.62 -9.05
N LEU A 224 10.32 20.87 -9.01
CA LEU A 224 9.20 21.02 -9.93
C LEU A 224 7.92 21.18 -9.11
N SER A 225 7.16 22.24 -9.38
CA SER A 225 5.85 22.48 -8.78
C SER A 225 4.78 22.61 -9.86
N ILE A 226 3.66 21.90 -9.68
CA ILE A 226 2.47 22.02 -10.51
C ILE A 226 1.30 22.30 -9.57
N ASP A 227 0.67 23.46 -9.72
CA ASP A 227 -0.45 23.93 -8.89
C ASP A 227 -1.64 24.26 -9.78
N VAL A 228 -2.77 23.60 -9.53
CA VAL A 228 -4.00 23.80 -10.31
C VAL A 228 -5.19 24.04 -9.39
N ALA A 229 -6.12 24.88 -9.82
CA ALA A 229 -7.32 25.11 -9.01
C ALA A 229 -8.31 23.93 -9.06
N ARG A 230 -8.40 23.17 -10.17
CA ARG A 230 -9.28 22.01 -10.28
C ARG A 230 -8.53 20.69 -10.49
N GLU A 231 -8.18 20.35 -11.71
CA GLU A 231 -7.75 18.99 -12.05
C GLU A 231 -6.34 18.98 -12.59
N LEU A 232 -5.49 18.18 -11.96
CA LEU A 232 -4.17 17.85 -12.48
C LEU A 232 -4.24 16.44 -13.06
N ARG A 233 -4.07 16.33 -14.37
CA ARG A 233 -3.90 15.06 -15.07
C ARG A 233 -2.45 14.93 -15.56
N LEU A 234 -1.72 13.98 -15.01
CA LEU A 234 -0.39 13.60 -15.46
C LEU A 234 -0.46 12.24 -16.16
N ASP A 235 -0.20 12.21 -17.46
CA ASP A 235 -0.06 10.96 -18.23
C ASP A 235 1.39 10.70 -18.65
N GLY A 236 2.24 11.73 -18.62
CA GLY A 236 3.66 11.67 -18.99
C GLY A 236 4.61 11.67 -17.80
N SER A 237 5.72 12.38 -17.91
CA SER A 237 6.78 12.41 -16.89
C SER A 237 6.87 13.75 -16.18
N ALA A 238 7.00 13.75 -14.85
CA ALA A 238 7.32 14.92 -14.05
C ALA A 238 8.52 14.59 -13.14
N LEU A 239 9.69 15.18 -13.43
CA LEU A 239 10.98 14.74 -12.91
C LEU A 239 11.72 15.94 -12.28
N ALA A 240 11.98 15.89 -10.97
CA ALA A 240 12.70 16.90 -10.20
C ALA A 240 14.01 16.32 -9.63
N TYR A 241 15.09 16.29 -10.42
CA TYR A 241 16.28 15.50 -10.07
C TYR A 241 17.01 16.00 -8.82
N GLY A 242 17.08 17.31 -8.61
CA GLY A 242 17.82 17.91 -7.50
C GLY A 242 16.98 18.29 -6.28
N GLY A 243 15.66 18.10 -6.31
CA GLY A 243 14.76 18.67 -5.31
C GLY A 243 13.41 17.99 -5.20
N THR A 244 12.47 18.66 -4.54
CA THR A 244 11.12 18.16 -4.31
C THR A 244 10.25 18.33 -5.57
N LEU A 245 9.48 17.30 -5.87
CA LEU A 245 8.34 17.37 -6.79
C LEU A 245 7.07 17.66 -5.98
N ARG A 246 6.38 18.77 -6.28
CA ARG A 246 5.11 19.15 -5.63
C ARG A 246 3.99 19.18 -6.65
N LEU A 247 2.93 18.43 -6.41
CA LEU A 247 1.75 18.35 -7.27
C LEU A 247 0.52 18.71 -6.43
N ALA A 248 -0.21 19.75 -6.81
CA ALA A 248 -1.37 20.23 -6.08
C ALA A 248 -2.57 20.47 -7.00
N GLY A 249 -3.77 20.08 -6.55
CA GLY A 249 -5.03 20.26 -7.26
C GLY A 249 -6.25 20.06 -6.36
N ASN A 250 -7.47 20.29 -6.87
CA ASN A 250 -8.66 19.74 -6.21
C ASN A 250 -8.70 18.23 -6.39
N ASP A 251 -8.58 17.79 -7.64
CA ASP A 251 -8.45 16.38 -8.00
C ASP A 251 -7.09 16.19 -8.68
N VAL A 252 -6.35 15.16 -8.24
CA VAL A 252 -5.04 14.82 -8.82
C VAL A 252 -5.10 13.40 -9.37
N LEU A 253 -4.89 13.26 -10.67
CA LEU A 253 -4.81 12.00 -11.39
C LEU A 253 -3.41 11.81 -11.97
N LEU A 254 -2.68 10.86 -11.42
CA LEU A 254 -1.44 10.34 -11.99
C LEU A 254 -1.81 9.08 -12.77
N GLY A 255 -1.94 9.20 -14.08
CA GLY A 255 -2.37 8.12 -14.98
C GLY A 255 -1.42 6.92 -14.94
N ALA A 256 -1.87 5.77 -15.44
CA ALA A 256 -1.12 4.51 -15.38
C ALA A 256 0.26 4.58 -16.07
N ALA A 257 0.40 5.42 -17.11
CA ALA A 257 1.67 5.63 -17.82
C ALA A 257 2.58 6.67 -17.16
N SER A 258 2.08 7.39 -16.15
CA SER A 258 2.80 8.50 -15.55
C SER A 258 4.05 8.05 -14.81
N LYS A 259 5.09 8.89 -14.86
CA LYS A 259 6.35 8.70 -14.13
C LYS A 259 6.68 9.97 -13.36
N THR A 260 6.86 9.82 -12.06
CA THR A 260 7.19 10.94 -11.18
C THR A 260 8.45 10.62 -10.38
N GLN A 261 9.36 11.59 -10.31
CA GLN A 261 10.63 11.42 -9.61
C GLN A 261 11.03 12.68 -8.86
N GLY A 262 11.58 12.53 -7.65
CA GLY A 262 12.18 13.63 -6.90
C GLY A 262 13.01 13.21 -5.70
N ARG A 263 13.73 14.14 -5.07
CA ARG A 263 14.36 13.93 -3.73
C ARG A 263 13.35 13.93 -2.58
N GLY A 264 12.13 14.36 -2.88
CA GLY A 264 10.91 14.20 -2.10
C GLY A 264 9.74 14.35 -3.07
N ILE A 265 8.62 13.72 -2.77
CA ILE A 265 7.38 13.88 -3.56
C ILE A 265 6.24 14.25 -2.62
N ASP A 266 5.64 15.42 -2.86
CA ASP A 266 4.48 15.91 -2.14
C ASP A 266 3.30 16.02 -3.12
N VAL A 267 2.26 15.22 -2.92
CA VAL A 267 1.02 15.28 -3.70
C VAL A 267 -0.13 15.69 -2.79
N THR A 268 -0.85 16.74 -3.16
CA THR A 268 -1.99 17.26 -2.39
C THR A 268 -3.20 17.42 -3.30
N ALA A 269 -4.26 16.66 -3.02
CA ALA A 269 -5.57 16.83 -3.62
C ALA A 269 -6.53 17.35 -2.54
N THR A 270 -7.21 18.48 -2.76
CA THR A 270 -8.23 18.96 -1.79
C THR A 270 -9.48 18.06 -1.77
N ARG A 271 -9.65 17.20 -2.78
CA ARG A 271 -10.69 16.17 -2.89
C ARG A 271 -10.06 14.80 -3.15
N ASP A 272 -9.95 14.37 -4.40
CA ASP A 272 -9.54 13.00 -4.72
C ASP A 272 -8.13 12.91 -5.27
N LEU A 273 -7.40 11.90 -4.79
CA LEU A 273 -6.10 11.51 -5.32
C LEU A 273 -6.16 10.12 -5.94
N ARG A 274 -5.77 10.01 -7.21
CA ARG A 274 -5.60 8.72 -7.90
C ARG A 274 -4.18 8.60 -8.43
N ALA A 275 -3.39 7.69 -7.86
CA ALA A 275 -2.02 7.41 -8.25
C ALA A 275 -1.91 6.04 -8.93
N GLY A 276 -2.02 6.02 -10.26
CA GLY A 276 -1.94 4.81 -11.08
C GLY A 276 -0.57 4.53 -11.70
N GLY A 277 0.31 5.54 -11.79
CA GLY A 277 1.64 5.41 -12.39
C GLY A 277 2.76 5.07 -11.40
N ALA A 278 4.01 5.36 -11.80
CA ALA A 278 5.20 5.14 -10.98
C ALA A 278 5.63 6.42 -10.25
N LEU A 279 5.80 6.32 -8.92
CA LEU A 279 6.33 7.36 -8.04
C LEU A 279 7.65 6.85 -7.45
N VAL A 280 8.76 7.54 -7.71
CA VAL A 280 10.09 7.17 -7.21
C VAL A 280 10.73 8.35 -6.51
N SER A 281 10.97 8.25 -5.21
CA SER A 281 11.65 9.29 -4.44
C SER A 281 12.95 8.80 -3.82
N ALA A 282 13.99 9.62 -3.93
CA ALA A 282 15.24 9.44 -3.18
C ALA A 282 15.13 9.92 -1.71
N GLY A 283 13.91 10.22 -1.25
CA GLY A 283 13.59 10.63 0.11
C GLY A 283 12.13 10.31 0.42
N ALA A 284 11.48 11.17 1.21
CA ALA A 284 10.11 10.93 1.67
C ALA A 284 9.05 11.18 0.58
N VAL A 285 7.95 10.45 0.67
CA VAL A 285 6.75 10.67 -0.16
C VAL A 285 5.54 10.94 0.73
N LYS A 286 4.84 12.04 0.47
CA LYS A 286 3.56 12.38 1.10
C LYS A 286 2.46 12.47 0.06
N LEU A 287 1.37 11.76 0.31
CA LEU A 287 0.13 11.78 -0.47
C LEU A 287 -1.00 12.23 0.46
N ASP A 288 -1.64 13.34 0.15
CA ASP A 288 -2.69 13.97 0.98
C ASP A 288 -3.95 14.18 0.15
N ALA A 289 -5.05 13.53 0.52
CA ALA A 289 -6.35 13.65 -0.13
C ALA A 289 -7.41 14.17 0.86
N GLY A 290 -8.05 15.28 0.51
CA GLY A 290 -9.13 15.88 1.31
C GLY A 290 -10.44 15.10 1.29
N ARG A 291 -10.56 14.08 0.42
CA ARG A 291 -11.61 13.07 0.40
C ARG A 291 -11.00 11.68 0.21
N ASP A 292 -11.00 11.12 -1.00
CA ASP A 292 -10.60 9.72 -1.21
C ASP A 292 -9.22 9.61 -1.85
N ALA A 293 -8.47 8.59 -1.47
CA ALA A 293 -7.21 8.25 -2.13
C ALA A 293 -7.21 6.81 -2.68
N ALA A 294 -6.74 6.66 -3.91
CA ALA A 294 -6.53 5.36 -4.54
C ALA A 294 -5.14 5.27 -5.14
N VAL A 295 -4.38 4.25 -4.74
CA VAL A 295 -3.04 3.97 -5.27
C VAL A 295 -3.05 2.58 -5.92
N SER A 296 -3.00 2.55 -7.25
CA SER A 296 -2.93 1.30 -8.03
C SER A 296 -1.57 1.09 -8.71
N GLY A 297 -0.72 2.12 -8.71
CA GLY A 297 0.62 2.08 -9.29
C GLY A 297 1.72 1.64 -8.33
N THR A 298 2.97 1.90 -8.71
CA THR A 298 4.15 1.57 -7.89
C THR A 298 4.68 2.84 -7.23
N LEU A 299 4.93 2.78 -5.93
CA LEU A 299 5.45 3.88 -5.13
C LEU A 299 6.66 3.43 -4.32
N ASN A 300 7.82 4.00 -4.61
CA ASN A 300 9.08 3.70 -3.94
C ASN A 300 9.63 4.97 -3.28
N ALA A 301 9.77 4.95 -1.95
CA ALA A 301 10.36 6.02 -1.17
C ALA A 301 11.65 5.52 -0.51
N ASP A 302 12.79 6.15 -0.82
CA ASP A 302 14.05 6.01 -0.06
C ASP A 302 14.01 6.87 1.22
N GLY A 303 12.90 6.79 1.94
CA GLY A 303 12.57 7.51 3.16
C GLY A 303 11.18 7.11 3.62
N ASP A 304 10.54 7.93 4.45
CA ASP A 304 9.19 7.68 4.93
C ASP A 304 8.13 7.84 3.83
N LEU A 305 7.07 7.05 3.90
CA LEU A 305 5.94 7.06 2.99
C LEU A 305 4.65 7.29 3.79
N THR A 306 3.96 8.40 3.52
CA THR A 306 2.68 8.71 4.16
C THR A 306 1.57 8.84 3.12
N LEU A 307 0.48 8.10 3.31
CA LEU A 307 -0.78 8.24 2.58
C LEU A 307 -1.89 8.64 3.54
N GLN A 308 -2.43 9.85 3.39
CA GLN A 308 -3.55 10.36 4.18
C GLN A 308 -4.75 10.64 3.28
N ALA A 309 -5.91 10.08 3.64
CA ALA A 309 -7.20 10.36 3.03
C ALA A 309 -8.21 10.72 4.13
N ARG A 310 -8.96 11.81 3.97
CA ARG A 310 -10.02 12.19 4.94
C ARG A 310 -11.26 11.30 4.83
N GLY A 311 -11.48 10.69 3.68
CA GLY A 311 -12.47 9.66 3.39
C GLY A 311 -11.80 8.29 3.32
N ALA A 312 -12.05 7.56 2.23
CA ALA A 312 -11.56 6.20 2.04
C ALA A 312 -10.15 6.16 1.43
N ALA A 313 -9.37 5.14 1.80
CA ALA A 313 -8.07 4.85 1.19
C ALA A 313 -8.05 3.44 0.58
N THR A 314 -7.62 3.33 -0.67
CA THR A 314 -7.45 2.04 -1.35
C THR A 314 -6.05 1.89 -1.91
N THR A 315 -5.42 0.75 -1.66
CA THR A 315 -4.13 0.39 -2.25
C THR A 315 -4.25 -0.94 -2.99
N ASP A 316 -4.07 -0.91 -4.30
CA ASP A 316 -4.05 -2.08 -5.18
C ASP A 316 -2.66 -2.32 -5.77
N GLY A 317 -1.81 -1.29 -5.73
CA GLY A 317 -0.46 -1.30 -6.26
C GLY A 317 0.61 -1.75 -5.27
N GLN A 318 1.85 -1.31 -5.49
CA GLN A 318 3.00 -1.65 -4.64
C GLN A 318 3.50 -0.37 -3.94
N LEU A 319 3.51 -0.36 -2.61
CA LEU A 319 4.04 0.75 -1.82
C LEU A 319 5.26 0.24 -1.04
N SER A 320 6.42 0.86 -1.25
CA SER A 320 7.67 0.49 -0.64
C SER A 320 8.36 1.70 -0.02
N SER A 321 8.80 1.57 1.23
CA SER A 321 9.54 2.58 1.97
C SER A 321 10.79 1.97 2.61
N THR A 322 11.94 2.65 2.50
CA THR A 322 13.13 2.31 3.29
C THR A 322 13.06 2.85 4.72
N GLY A 323 12.10 3.73 5.01
CA GLY A 323 11.74 4.22 6.34
C GLY A 323 10.45 3.57 6.86
N LYS A 324 9.58 4.41 7.42
CA LYS A 324 8.24 4.04 7.88
C LYS A 324 7.22 4.17 6.76
N LEU A 325 6.21 3.30 6.78
CA LEU A 325 5.04 3.40 5.91
C LEU A 325 3.80 3.65 6.77
N GLN A 326 3.15 4.80 6.57
CA GLN A 326 1.96 5.21 7.31
C GLN A 326 0.78 5.42 6.36
N LEU A 327 -0.36 4.81 6.68
CA LEU A 327 -1.60 4.96 5.95
C LEU A 327 -2.72 5.37 6.90
N GLN A 328 -3.41 6.45 6.60
CA GLN A 328 -4.53 6.94 7.39
C GLN A 328 -5.74 7.21 6.50
N ALA A 329 -6.85 6.55 6.80
CA ALA A 329 -8.15 6.80 6.20
C ALA A 329 -9.13 7.31 7.27
N GLY A 330 -9.81 8.43 7.01
CA GLY A 330 -10.88 8.90 7.90
C GLY A 330 -12.14 8.04 7.83
N SER A 331 -12.30 7.22 6.80
CA SER A 331 -13.35 6.19 6.65
C SER A 331 -12.71 4.81 6.48
N ASP A 332 -13.18 4.01 5.51
CA ASP A 332 -12.67 2.66 5.27
C ASP A 332 -11.30 2.66 4.58
N ALA A 333 -10.46 1.69 4.92
CA ALA A 333 -9.22 1.41 4.23
C ALA A 333 -9.19 -0.03 3.68
N THR A 334 -8.84 -0.17 2.40
CA THR A 334 -8.73 -1.47 1.72
C THR A 334 -7.35 -1.66 1.10
N LEU A 335 -6.60 -2.64 1.58
CA LEU A 335 -5.20 -2.90 1.25
C LEU A 335 -5.07 -4.20 0.45
N LYS A 336 -5.25 -4.14 -0.87
CA LYS A 336 -5.19 -5.27 -1.81
C LYS A 336 -3.79 -5.53 -2.36
N GLY A 337 -2.98 -4.48 -2.44
CA GLY A 337 -1.64 -4.51 -2.98
C GLY A 337 -0.58 -5.03 -2.00
N SER A 338 0.68 -4.73 -2.30
CA SER A 338 1.81 -4.99 -1.38
C SER A 338 2.24 -3.71 -0.71
N LEU A 339 2.37 -3.74 0.61
CA LEU A 339 2.90 -2.67 1.42
C LEU A 339 4.17 -3.19 2.11
N ARG A 340 5.29 -2.50 1.90
CA ARG A 340 6.58 -2.86 2.49
C ARG A 340 7.25 -1.65 3.11
N SER A 341 7.65 -1.79 4.37
CA SER A 341 8.55 -0.86 5.06
C SER A 341 9.80 -1.61 5.51
N ASN A 342 10.94 -0.91 5.59
CA ASN A 342 12.06 -1.45 6.35
C ASN A 342 11.85 -1.24 7.85
N SER A 343 11.27 -0.10 8.26
CA SER A 343 10.91 0.21 9.66
C SER A 343 9.43 -0.13 9.92
N ASP A 344 8.74 0.67 10.75
CA ASP A 344 7.35 0.43 11.11
C ASP A 344 6.38 0.59 9.93
N LEU A 345 5.33 -0.23 9.94
CA LEU A 345 4.18 -0.12 9.05
C LEU A 345 2.93 0.12 9.90
N THR A 346 2.24 1.24 9.68
CA THR A 346 1.00 1.58 10.39
C THR A 346 -0.12 1.84 9.39
N ALA A 347 -1.29 1.21 9.58
CA ALA A 347 -2.50 1.56 8.86
C ALA A 347 -3.67 1.78 9.83
N ASP A 348 -4.25 2.97 9.80
CA ASP A 348 -5.37 3.38 10.65
C ASP A 348 -6.59 3.74 9.80
N ALA A 349 -7.75 3.18 10.14
CA ALA A 349 -9.03 3.45 9.49
C ALA A 349 -10.07 3.96 10.49
N GLY A 350 -10.72 5.08 10.17
CA GLY A 350 -11.88 5.60 10.91
C GLY A 350 -13.16 4.78 10.70
N GLY A 351 -13.16 3.88 9.71
CA GLY A 351 -14.16 2.85 9.47
C GLY A 351 -13.54 1.45 9.52
N LYS A 352 -13.90 0.61 8.56
CA LYS A 352 -13.37 -0.76 8.41
C LYS A 352 -11.96 -0.75 7.84
N LEU A 353 -11.14 -1.71 8.24
CA LEU A 353 -9.82 -1.96 7.66
C LEU A 353 -9.77 -3.40 7.11
N ALA A 354 -9.53 -3.54 5.81
CA ALA A 354 -9.37 -4.83 5.15
C ALA A 354 -7.97 -4.98 4.57
N LEU A 355 -7.17 -5.93 5.08
CA LEU A 355 -5.94 -6.38 4.43
C LEU A 355 -6.28 -7.59 3.56
N LEU A 356 -6.15 -7.42 2.24
CA LEU A 356 -6.43 -8.45 1.24
C LEU A 356 -5.15 -8.89 0.50
N GLY A 357 -4.11 -8.07 0.51
CA GLY A 357 -2.79 -8.35 -0.04
C GLY A 357 -1.71 -8.63 1.02
N SER A 358 -0.49 -8.13 0.80
CA SER A 358 0.64 -8.34 1.70
C SER A 358 1.06 -7.06 2.43
N ALA A 359 1.33 -7.16 3.73
CA ALA A 359 1.93 -6.11 4.54
C ALA A 359 3.20 -6.64 5.22
N SER A 360 4.33 -5.97 5.05
CA SER A 360 5.62 -6.40 5.60
C SER A 360 6.41 -5.23 6.20
N ALA A 361 6.70 -5.32 7.50
CA ALA A 361 7.62 -4.45 8.22
C ALA A 361 8.93 -5.20 8.49
N THR A 362 9.99 -4.92 7.74
CA THR A 362 11.18 -5.80 7.68
C THR A 362 11.88 -5.91 9.04
N THR A 363 12.13 -4.79 9.71
CA THR A 363 12.73 -4.76 11.06
C THR A 363 11.81 -4.14 12.10
N GLY A 364 10.83 -3.33 11.67
CA GLY A 364 9.90 -2.62 12.56
C GLY A 364 8.64 -3.40 12.91
N ALA A 365 7.74 -2.72 13.64
CA ALA A 365 6.44 -3.25 14.00
C ALA A 365 5.41 -3.07 12.86
N LEU A 366 4.40 -3.93 12.83
CA LEU A 366 3.24 -3.80 11.96
C LEU A 366 1.99 -3.57 12.82
N ASN A 367 1.39 -2.39 12.71
CA ASN A 367 0.18 -2.03 13.45
C ASN A 367 -0.98 -1.75 12.51
N LEU A 368 -2.11 -2.41 12.73
CA LEU A 368 -3.35 -2.19 11.98
C LEU A 368 -4.46 -1.82 12.96
N THR A 369 -5.05 -0.64 12.80
CA THR A 369 -6.11 -0.13 13.67
C THR A 369 -7.37 0.19 12.86
N SER A 370 -8.53 -0.16 13.40
CA SER A 370 -9.83 0.23 12.85
C SER A 370 -10.80 0.65 13.95
N VAL A 371 -11.67 1.61 13.64
CA VAL A 371 -12.85 1.90 14.47
C VAL A 371 -13.99 0.94 14.11
N GLY A 372 -14.14 0.60 12.82
CA GLY A 372 -15.02 -0.48 12.38
C GLY A 372 -14.36 -1.84 12.52
N ASP A 373 -14.80 -2.81 11.72
CA ASP A 373 -14.23 -4.16 11.69
C ASP A 373 -12.80 -4.17 11.11
N LEU A 374 -11.97 -5.11 11.58
CA LEU A 374 -10.66 -5.43 11.02
C LEU A 374 -10.67 -6.84 10.43
N SER A 375 -10.41 -6.96 9.13
CA SER A 375 -10.37 -8.26 8.43
C SER A 375 -9.05 -8.51 7.72
N ILE A 376 -8.49 -9.71 7.88
CA ILE A 376 -7.34 -10.22 7.12
C ILE A 376 -7.82 -11.35 6.20
N GLY A 377 -7.81 -11.11 4.89
CA GLY A 377 -8.33 -12.02 3.88
C GLY A 377 -7.56 -13.34 3.78
N LYS A 378 -8.17 -14.36 3.16
CA LYS A 378 -7.59 -15.71 3.05
C LYS A 378 -6.22 -15.78 2.38
N ASP A 379 -5.98 -14.94 1.37
CA ASP A 379 -4.71 -14.89 0.64
C ASP A 379 -3.76 -13.81 1.22
N ALA A 380 -4.22 -13.08 2.24
CA ALA A 380 -3.48 -11.98 2.79
C ALA A 380 -2.34 -12.47 3.70
N THR A 381 -1.24 -11.73 3.69
CA THR A 381 -0.10 -12.00 4.56
C THR A 381 0.35 -10.75 5.30
N ALA A 382 0.67 -10.91 6.58
CA ALA A 382 1.14 -9.84 7.44
C ALA A 382 2.41 -10.32 8.16
N GLN A 383 3.55 -9.66 7.92
CA GLN A 383 4.84 -10.06 8.46
C GLN A 383 5.54 -8.88 9.14
N ALA A 384 6.17 -9.13 10.28
CA ALA A 384 6.97 -8.11 10.96
C ALA A 384 8.23 -8.70 11.61
N GLY A 385 9.35 -8.00 11.42
CA GLY A 385 10.57 -8.21 12.21
C GLY A 385 10.39 -7.78 13.67
N GLY A 386 9.50 -6.81 13.91
CA GLY A 386 9.02 -6.41 15.23
C GLY A 386 7.72 -7.10 15.62
N ALA A 387 7.00 -6.49 16.57
CA ALA A 387 5.68 -6.94 17.00
C ALA A 387 4.62 -6.69 15.93
N ILE A 388 3.58 -7.54 15.90
CA ILE A 388 2.34 -7.27 15.18
C ILE A 388 1.26 -6.88 16.19
N GLY A 389 0.64 -5.72 16.00
CA GLY A 389 -0.46 -5.21 16.81
C GLY A 389 -1.72 -4.97 15.98
N LEU A 390 -2.80 -5.68 16.28
CA LEU A 390 -4.08 -5.56 15.59
C LEU A 390 -5.13 -5.06 16.58
N ARG A 391 -5.78 -3.93 16.27
CA ARG A 391 -6.80 -3.34 17.13
C ARG A 391 -8.04 -2.95 16.35
N THR A 392 -9.20 -3.31 16.87
CA THR A 392 -10.49 -2.94 16.29
C THR A 392 -11.52 -2.63 17.37
N GLN A 393 -12.33 -1.58 17.17
CA GLN A 393 -13.53 -1.36 18.00
C GLN A 393 -14.75 -2.15 17.49
N GLY A 394 -14.63 -2.80 16.33
CA GLY A 394 -15.59 -3.76 15.80
C GLY A 394 -15.14 -5.20 15.99
N ASN A 395 -15.53 -6.06 15.04
CA ASN A 395 -15.13 -7.45 15.01
C ASN A 395 -13.76 -7.61 14.33
N PHE A 396 -13.01 -8.62 14.78
CA PHE A 396 -11.79 -9.06 14.13
C PHE A 396 -12.05 -10.38 13.36
N THR A 397 -11.61 -10.46 12.11
CA THR A 397 -11.60 -11.71 11.35
C THR A 397 -10.27 -11.94 10.66
N THR A 398 -9.78 -13.18 10.66
CA THR A 398 -8.59 -13.54 9.89
C THR A 398 -8.69 -14.95 9.32
N ALA A 399 -8.55 -15.06 8.00
CA ALA A 399 -8.33 -16.32 7.30
C ALA A 399 -6.91 -16.41 6.71
N GLY A 400 -6.15 -15.30 6.73
CA GLY A 400 -4.79 -15.21 6.19
C GLY A 400 -3.68 -15.63 7.16
N ALA A 401 -2.44 -15.30 6.81
CA ALA A 401 -1.26 -15.65 7.61
C ALA A 401 -0.59 -14.42 8.24
N LEU A 402 -0.41 -14.45 9.56
CA LEU A 402 0.24 -13.43 10.36
C LEU A 402 1.51 -14.03 10.98
N ALA A 403 2.66 -13.38 10.78
CA ALA A 403 3.94 -13.85 11.32
C ALA A 403 4.75 -12.70 11.93
N SER A 404 4.87 -12.69 13.25
CA SER A 404 5.75 -11.78 13.99
C SER A 404 7.00 -12.51 14.46
N LEU A 405 8.18 -11.89 14.35
CA LEU A 405 9.38 -12.39 15.04
C LEU A 405 9.37 -12.07 16.54
N GLN A 406 8.45 -11.20 17.00
CA GLN A 406 8.23 -10.86 18.40
C GLN A 406 6.79 -11.21 18.82
N ALA A 407 6.13 -10.34 19.58
CA ALA A 407 4.77 -10.53 20.03
C ALA A 407 3.75 -10.32 18.89
N LEU A 408 2.71 -11.16 18.88
CA LEU A 408 1.52 -10.95 18.06
C LEU A 408 0.34 -10.70 19.00
N THR A 409 -0.25 -9.52 18.90
CA THR A 409 -1.33 -9.06 19.78
C THR A 409 -2.55 -8.65 18.97
N ILE A 410 -3.73 -9.12 19.38
CA ILE A 410 -5.01 -8.85 18.76
C ILE A 410 -5.98 -8.40 19.85
N SER A 411 -6.61 -7.24 19.66
CA SER A 411 -7.61 -6.68 20.58
C SER A 411 -8.85 -6.28 19.79
N ALA A 412 -9.97 -6.94 20.08
CA ALA A 412 -11.26 -6.70 19.45
C ALA A 412 -12.31 -6.29 20.49
N ALA A 413 -12.97 -5.15 20.29
CA ALA A 413 -14.12 -4.80 21.14
C ALA A 413 -15.39 -5.58 20.78
N GLY A 414 -15.42 -6.24 19.61
CA GLY A 414 -16.42 -7.21 19.19
C GLY A 414 -15.96 -8.66 19.37
N ASP A 415 -16.40 -9.51 18.44
CA ASP A 415 -15.98 -10.91 18.34
C ASP A 415 -14.65 -11.03 17.56
N ALA A 416 -13.89 -12.10 17.81
CA ALA A 416 -12.69 -12.46 17.06
C ALA A 416 -12.86 -13.85 16.42
N ALA A 417 -12.88 -13.92 15.09
CA ALA A 417 -12.89 -15.17 14.33
C ALA A 417 -11.53 -15.41 13.65
N ILE A 418 -10.96 -16.59 13.88
CA ILE A 418 -9.63 -16.97 13.43
C ILE A 418 -9.74 -18.31 12.70
N ASP A 419 -9.54 -18.29 11.39
CA ASP A 419 -9.49 -19.47 10.52
C ASP A 419 -8.15 -19.56 9.77
N GLY A 420 -7.21 -18.66 10.09
CA GLY A 420 -5.89 -18.56 9.47
C GLY A 420 -4.72 -19.02 10.34
N LYS A 421 -3.50 -18.65 9.93
CA LYS A 421 -2.27 -18.96 10.67
C LYS A 421 -1.76 -17.74 11.43
N LEU A 422 -1.53 -17.89 12.72
CA LEU A 422 -0.95 -16.89 13.61
C LEU A 422 0.36 -17.46 14.15
N LEU A 423 1.49 -16.84 13.81
CA LEU A 423 2.82 -17.23 14.27
C LEU A 423 3.48 -16.09 15.03
N ALA A 424 3.85 -16.34 16.28
CA ALA A 424 4.58 -15.40 17.13
C ALA A 424 5.94 -15.98 17.55
N GLY A 425 7.02 -15.25 17.25
CA GLY A 425 8.36 -15.52 17.78
C GLY A 425 8.48 -15.21 19.27
N GLY A 426 7.55 -14.46 19.83
CA GLY A 426 7.34 -14.20 21.26
C GLY A 426 5.94 -14.65 21.72
N PRO A 427 5.27 -13.90 22.61
CA PRO A 427 3.92 -14.24 23.05
C PRO A 427 2.87 -13.98 21.96
N LEU A 428 1.82 -14.79 21.98
CA LEU A 428 0.61 -14.62 21.19
C LEU A 428 -0.56 -14.32 22.11
N SER A 429 -1.21 -13.17 21.96
CA SER A 429 -2.40 -12.81 22.73
C SER A 429 -3.55 -12.39 21.83
N VAL A 430 -4.72 -12.97 22.06
CA VAL A 430 -5.99 -12.55 21.45
C VAL A 430 -6.95 -12.23 22.58
N ASP A 431 -7.41 -10.98 22.60
CA ASP A 431 -8.35 -10.44 23.56
C ASP A 431 -9.59 -9.95 22.81
N ALA A 432 -10.76 -10.46 23.16
CA ALA A 432 -12.02 -10.04 22.59
C ALA A 432 -13.05 -9.81 23.69
N ILE A 433 -13.72 -8.66 23.71
CA ILE A 433 -14.84 -8.44 24.63
C ILE A 433 -16.01 -9.39 24.29
N GLY A 434 -16.15 -9.73 23.01
CA GLY A 434 -17.10 -10.71 22.52
C GLY A 434 -16.60 -12.15 22.65
N LYS A 435 -16.93 -12.95 21.63
CA LYS A 435 -16.51 -14.34 21.49
C LYS A 435 -15.15 -14.43 20.82
N ILE A 436 -14.41 -15.50 21.12
CA ILE A 436 -13.28 -15.93 20.29
C ILE A 436 -13.65 -17.28 19.66
N ALA A 437 -13.57 -17.37 18.34
CA ALA A 437 -13.73 -18.62 17.60
C ALA A 437 -12.47 -18.88 16.78
N ALA A 438 -11.66 -19.84 17.22
CA ALA A 438 -10.57 -20.40 16.42
C ALA A 438 -11.09 -21.65 15.71
N GLY A 439 -11.44 -21.52 14.43
CA GLY A 439 -12.05 -22.61 13.65
C GLY A 439 -11.10 -23.76 13.32
N ALA A 440 -11.59 -24.76 12.60
CA ALA A 440 -10.84 -25.99 12.35
C ALA A 440 -9.51 -25.78 11.60
N ASP A 441 -9.46 -24.77 10.72
CA ASP A 441 -8.26 -24.42 9.96
C ASP A 441 -7.27 -23.53 10.74
N ALA A 442 -7.68 -23.04 11.91
CA ALA A 442 -6.87 -22.15 12.73
C ALA A 442 -5.57 -22.82 13.21
N LYS A 443 -4.45 -22.13 13.03
CA LYS A 443 -3.14 -22.55 13.56
C LYS A 443 -2.50 -21.41 14.33
N LEU A 444 -2.55 -21.49 15.65
CA LEU A 444 -2.05 -20.50 16.59
C LEU A 444 -0.75 -21.03 17.20
N GLN A 445 0.39 -20.45 16.83
CA GLN A 445 1.70 -20.93 17.24
C GLN A 445 2.51 -19.80 17.89
N ALA A 446 3.04 -20.04 19.08
CA ALA A 446 3.87 -19.08 19.80
C ALA A 446 5.12 -19.73 20.39
N LYS A 447 6.28 -19.08 20.26
CA LYS A 447 7.45 -19.51 21.05
C LYS A 447 7.33 -19.07 22.51
N GLY A 448 6.68 -17.93 22.77
CA GLY A 448 6.32 -17.44 24.09
C GLY A 448 4.91 -17.86 24.50
N ALA A 449 4.39 -17.28 25.59
CA ALA A 449 3.07 -17.65 26.11
C ALA A 449 1.95 -17.42 25.08
N LEU A 450 0.96 -18.30 25.08
CA LEU A 450 -0.23 -18.19 24.24
C LEU A 450 -1.46 -17.91 25.12
N ARG A 451 -2.15 -16.79 24.88
CA ARG A 451 -3.35 -16.39 25.61
C ARG A 451 -4.51 -16.14 24.64
N LEU A 452 -5.65 -16.78 24.90
CA LEU A 452 -6.95 -16.42 24.34
C LEU A 452 -7.86 -16.00 25.49
N ASP A 453 -8.37 -14.78 25.46
CA ASP A 453 -9.27 -14.24 26.49
C ASP A 453 -10.54 -13.68 25.83
N ALA A 454 -11.65 -14.40 26.01
CA ALA A 454 -12.96 -14.01 25.49
C ALA A 454 -13.85 -13.49 26.62
N GLY A 455 -14.40 -12.29 26.49
CA GLY A 455 -15.40 -11.77 27.42
C GLY A 455 -16.70 -12.58 27.41
N LYS A 456 -16.98 -13.30 26.31
CA LYS A 456 -18.10 -14.25 26.19
C LYS A 456 -17.60 -15.69 26.04
N ALA A 457 -17.90 -16.34 24.92
CA ALA A 457 -17.58 -17.74 24.70
C ALA A 457 -16.25 -17.87 23.94
N LEU A 458 -15.47 -18.90 24.26
CA LEU A 458 -14.25 -19.27 23.54
C LEU A 458 -14.41 -20.68 22.97
N THR A 459 -14.31 -20.81 21.65
CA THR A 459 -14.22 -22.09 20.96
C THR A 459 -12.86 -22.24 20.30
N LEU A 460 -12.16 -23.34 20.59
CA LEU A 460 -10.95 -23.77 19.91
C LEU A 460 -11.19 -25.09 19.17
N ALA A 461 -11.45 -25.01 17.88
CA ALA A 461 -11.60 -26.17 17.00
C ALA A 461 -10.30 -26.55 16.26
N GLY A 462 -9.41 -25.58 16.03
CA GLY A 462 -8.12 -25.80 15.39
C GLY A 462 -6.99 -26.18 16.36
N LEU A 463 -5.77 -25.77 16.01
CA LEU A 463 -4.55 -26.03 16.78
C LEU A 463 -4.07 -24.76 17.48
N ALA A 464 -3.89 -24.82 18.80
CA ALA A 464 -3.07 -23.90 19.58
C ALA A 464 -1.83 -24.62 20.10
N GLU A 465 -0.65 -24.03 19.88
CA GLU A 465 0.64 -24.61 20.23
C GLU A 465 1.58 -23.54 20.81
N THR A 466 2.24 -23.86 21.90
CA THR A 466 3.29 -23.01 22.47
C THR A 466 4.39 -23.81 23.15
N ASN A 467 5.61 -23.25 23.13
CA ASN A 467 6.75 -23.71 23.91
C ASN A 467 6.83 -23.09 25.31
N ALA A 468 5.79 -22.37 25.74
CA ALA A 468 5.65 -21.77 27.07
C ALA A 468 4.29 -22.15 27.68
N GLY A 469 3.76 -21.31 28.58
CA GLY A 469 2.42 -21.50 29.14
C GLY A 469 1.30 -21.11 28.17
N MET A 470 0.17 -21.80 28.29
CA MET A 470 -1.04 -21.52 27.51
C MET A 470 -2.21 -21.19 28.45
N THR A 471 -2.94 -20.12 28.16
CA THR A 471 -4.16 -19.74 28.88
C THR A 471 -5.32 -19.58 27.90
N LEU A 472 -6.39 -20.33 28.14
CA LEU A 472 -7.67 -20.20 27.45
C LEU A 472 -8.71 -19.77 28.49
N ALA A 473 -9.20 -18.55 28.36
CA ALA A 473 -10.18 -17.96 29.28
C ALA A 473 -11.43 -17.50 28.54
N SER A 474 -12.58 -17.72 29.17
CA SER A 474 -13.88 -17.25 28.68
C SER A 474 -14.73 -16.74 29.84
N GLY A 475 -15.49 -15.66 29.61
CA GLY A 475 -16.47 -15.15 30.55
C GLY A 475 -17.72 -16.02 30.67
N THR A 476 -17.99 -16.86 29.67
CA THR A 476 -19.11 -17.82 29.64
C THR A 476 -18.58 -19.23 29.37
N ASP A 477 -18.89 -19.80 28.20
CA ASP A 477 -18.53 -21.15 27.82
C ASP A 477 -17.13 -21.23 27.19
N LEU A 478 -16.35 -22.21 27.63
CA LEU A 478 -15.11 -22.64 26.99
C LEU A 478 -15.32 -24.00 26.34
N ARG A 479 -15.14 -24.10 25.02
CA ARG A 479 -15.16 -25.37 24.30
C ARG A 479 -13.84 -25.59 23.55
N VAL A 480 -13.22 -26.73 23.80
CA VAL A 480 -12.06 -27.21 23.02
C VAL A 480 -12.48 -28.43 22.24
N ASP A 481 -12.51 -28.32 20.92
CA ASP A 481 -12.75 -29.39 19.96
C ASP A 481 -11.44 -29.90 19.33
N GLY A 482 -10.46 -29.01 19.21
CA GLY A 482 -9.16 -29.27 18.61
C GLY A 482 -8.04 -29.54 19.63
N SER A 483 -6.84 -29.03 19.36
CA SER A 483 -5.64 -29.31 20.16
C SER A 483 -5.11 -28.06 20.87
N ALA A 484 -4.83 -28.18 22.16
CA ALA A 484 -4.21 -27.16 23.01
C ALA A 484 -2.91 -27.73 23.60
N MET A 485 -1.77 -27.37 23.02
CA MET A 485 -0.46 -27.97 23.30
C MET A 485 0.51 -26.96 23.91
N ALA A 486 0.70 -27.00 25.24
CA ALA A 486 1.66 -26.17 25.97
C ALA A 486 2.93 -26.96 26.30
N TYR A 487 3.77 -27.25 25.31
CA TYR A 487 4.89 -28.20 25.46
C TYR A 487 5.92 -27.82 26.53
N GLY A 488 6.12 -26.53 26.75
CA GLY A 488 7.10 -25.99 27.70
C GLY A 488 6.50 -25.31 28.93
N GLY A 489 5.18 -25.37 29.14
CA GLY A 489 4.54 -24.72 30.27
C GLY A 489 3.18 -25.31 30.65
N ALA A 490 2.55 -24.70 31.66
CA ALA A 490 1.24 -25.15 32.11
C ALA A 490 0.14 -24.74 31.12
N LEU A 491 -0.89 -25.57 31.02
CA LEU A 491 -2.13 -25.29 30.31
C LEU A 491 -3.22 -24.92 31.34
N SER A 492 -3.69 -23.68 31.29
CA SER A 492 -4.79 -23.18 32.11
C SER A 492 -6.02 -22.97 31.26
N LEU A 493 -7.13 -23.63 31.61
CA LEU A 493 -8.43 -23.49 30.98
C LEU A 493 -9.42 -22.93 32.01
N THR A 494 -10.11 -21.85 31.71
CA THR A 494 -11.07 -21.23 32.62
C THR A 494 -12.34 -20.81 31.88
N ALA A 495 -13.48 -21.23 32.40
CA ALA A 495 -14.81 -20.85 31.91
C ALA A 495 -15.64 -20.25 33.04
N GLY A 496 -16.35 -19.15 32.75
CA GLY A 496 -17.31 -18.55 33.68
C GLY A 496 -18.58 -19.40 33.85
N GLU A 497 -18.95 -20.16 32.82
CA GLU A 497 -20.11 -21.06 32.82
C GLU A 497 -19.68 -22.50 32.58
N ARG A 498 -19.70 -23.01 31.34
CA ARG A 498 -19.37 -24.42 31.07
C ARG A 498 -17.98 -24.56 30.47
N LEU A 499 -17.24 -25.56 30.93
CA LEU A 499 -15.97 -25.96 30.31
C LEU A 499 -16.13 -27.35 29.69
N ALA A 500 -15.95 -27.46 28.38
CA ALA A 500 -16.02 -28.72 27.65
C ALA A 500 -14.73 -28.97 26.86
N LEU A 501 -14.00 -30.03 27.23
CA LEU A 501 -13.00 -30.67 26.37
C LEU A 501 -13.70 -31.79 25.61
N ALA A 502 -14.05 -31.56 24.35
CA ALA A 502 -14.83 -32.49 23.54
C ALA A 502 -14.08 -33.80 23.24
N SER A 503 -14.77 -34.81 22.72
CA SER A 503 -14.21 -36.15 22.50
C SER A 503 -13.01 -36.21 21.56
N THR A 504 -12.88 -35.24 20.65
CA THR A 504 -11.75 -35.13 19.71
C THR A 504 -10.59 -34.28 20.25
N SER A 505 -10.79 -33.64 21.40
CA SER A 505 -9.83 -32.67 21.91
C SER A 505 -8.57 -33.32 22.44
N ARG A 506 -7.45 -32.59 22.33
CA ARG A 506 -6.16 -32.96 22.92
C ARG A 506 -5.61 -31.80 23.75
N ALA A 507 -5.51 -31.98 25.05
CA ALA A 507 -4.93 -31.00 25.97
C ALA A 507 -3.60 -31.54 26.51
N GLN A 508 -2.53 -30.75 26.37
CA GLN A 508 -1.20 -31.15 26.84
C GLN A 508 -0.48 -29.98 27.52
N GLY A 509 0.21 -30.27 28.63
CA GLY A 509 1.02 -29.27 29.34
C GLY A 509 2.04 -29.88 30.31
N THR A 510 2.88 -29.04 30.92
CA THR A 510 3.69 -29.45 32.09
C THR A 510 2.81 -29.67 33.32
N GLY A 511 1.68 -28.98 33.39
CA GLY A 511 0.54 -29.24 34.26
C GLY A 511 -0.71 -28.79 33.52
N ILE A 512 -1.86 -29.38 33.86
CA ILE A 512 -3.14 -28.94 33.31
C ILE A 512 -4.04 -28.53 34.47
N THR A 513 -4.62 -27.33 34.35
CA THR A 513 -5.65 -26.86 35.27
C THR A 513 -6.86 -26.41 34.50
N ALA A 514 -8.01 -27.03 34.75
CA ALA A 514 -9.29 -26.66 34.15
C ALA A 514 -10.29 -26.27 35.25
N ARG A 515 -10.84 -25.06 35.15
CA ARG A 515 -11.79 -24.50 36.11
C ARG A 515 -13.07 -24.05 35.42
N SER A 516 -14.20 -24.48 35.94
CA SER A 516 -15.53 -24.14 35.43
C SER A 516 -16.38 -23.49 36.52
N GLY A 517 -17.02 -22.36 36.20
CA GLY A 517 -18.04 -21.72 37.04
C GLY A 517 -19.39 -22.46 37.06
N GLY A 518 -19.55 -23.47 36.21
CA GLY A 518 -20.66 -24.41 36.16
C GLY A 518 -20.13 -25.83 35.99
N ASP A 519 -20.61 -26.52 34.95
CA ASP A 519 -20.23 -27.90 34.67
C ASP A 519 -18.88 -27.98 33.95
N LEU A 520 -18.11 -29.03 34.24
CA LEU A 520 -16.89 -29.38 33.51
C LEU A 520 -17.05 -30.76 32.88
N GLU A 521 -16.92 -30.83 31.56
CA GLU A 521 -16.86 -32.09 30.81
C GLU A 521 -15.45 -32.30 30.25
N ALA A 522 -14.82 -33.39 30.67
CA ALA A 522 -13.55 -33.86 30.12
C ALA A 522 -13.78 -35.15 29.30
N ALA A 523 -14.12 -35.00 28.02
CA ALA A 523 -14.39 -36.10 27.10
C ALA A 523 -13.21 -36.45 26.17
N GLY A 524 -12.25 -35.54 25.99
CA GLY A 524 -11.06 -35.74 25.16
C GLY A 524 -9.86 -36.36 25.88
N GLU A 525 -8.68 -36.18 25.29
CA GLU A 525 -7.41 -36.61 25.87
C GLU A 525 -6.72 -35.48 26.64
N MET A 526 -6.23 -35.79 27.84
CA MET A 526 -5.46 -34.86 28.68
C MET A 526 -4.14 -35.50 29.12
N GLY A 527 -3.01 -34.86 28.81
CA GLY A 527 -1.68 -35.34 29.17
C GLY A 527 -0.84 -34.29 29.88
N ALA A 528 -0.46 -34.53 31.13
CA ALA A 528 0.40 -33.63 31.90
C ALA A 528 1.70 -34.32 32.32
N ARG A 529 2.83 -33.63 32.16
CA ARG A 529 4.12 -34.06 32.77
C ARG A 529 4.19 -33.82 34.28
N GLY A 530 3.14 -33.23 34.85
CA GLY A 530 2.96 -32.94 36.25
C GLY A 530 1.50 -33.17 36.59
N ASP A 531 0.91 -32.27 37.36
CA ASP A 531 -0.45 -32.46 37.88
C ASP A 531 -1.54 -32.20 36.83
N ILE A 532 -2.66 -32.91 36.97
CA ILE A 532 -3.94 -32.54 36.36
C ILE A 532 -4.91 -32.13 37.47
N THR A 533 -5.45 -30.92 37.39
CA THR A 533 -6.46 -30.40 38.32
C THR A 533 -7.73 -30.01 37.56
N LEU A 534 -8.85 -30.63 37.90
CA LEU A 534 -10.18 -30.33 37.34
C LEU A 534 -11.11 -29.86 38.44
N SER A 535 -11.71 -28.69 38.28
CA SER A 535 -12.63 -28.10 39.26
C SER A 535 -13.90 -27.60 38.57
N ALA A 536 -15.05 -28.13 38.99
CA ALA A 536 -16.38 -27.69 38.57
C ALA A 536 -17.14 -27.11 39.75
N SER A 537 -17.79 -25.96 39.54
CA SER A 537 -18.67 -25.34 40.56
C SER A 537 -20.06 -25.96 40.57
N GLN A 538 -20.37 -26.85 39.62
CA GLN A 538 -21.53 -27.73 39.62
C GLN A 538 -21.05 -29.18 39.45
N ASP A 539 -21.22 -29.77 38.26
CA ASP A 539 -20.90 -31.17 38.02
C ASP A 539 -19.58 -31.35 37.25
N LEU A 540 -18.81 -32.36 37.63
CA LEU A 540 -17.63 -32.82 36.89
C LEU A 540 -17.93 -34.16 36.20
N ARG A 541 -17.93 -34.16 34.87
CA ARG A 541 -18.08 -35.37 34.06
C ARG A 541 -16.77 -35.76 33.38
N LEU A 542 -16.30 -36.97 33.69
CA LEU A 542 -15.13 -37.57 33.06
C LEU A 542 -15.59 -38.63 32.06
N ALA A 543 -15.34 -38.40 30.78
CA ALA A 543 -15.73 -39.29 29.69
C ALA A 543 -14.53 -39.73 28.83
N GLY A 544 -13.41 -39.00 28.93
CA GLY A 544 -12.21 -39.20 28.12
C GLY A 544 -11.07 -39.89 28.85
N LYS A 545 -9.85 -39.59 28.39
CA LYS A 545 -8.61 -40.16 28.92
C LYS A 545 -7.73 -39.08 29.55
N GLY A 546 -7.17 -39.35 30.72
CA GLY A 546 -6.25 -38.46 31.41
C GLY A 546 -5.01 -39.19 31.91
N ALA A 547 -3.83 -38.62 31.72
CA ALA A 547 -2.58 -39.13 32.26
C ALA A 547 -1.76 -37.99 32.89
N ALA A 548 -1.56 -38.06 34.20
CA ALA A 548 -0.73 -37.13 34.96
C ALA A 548 0.54 -37.85 35.44
N ALA A 549 1.72 -37.34 35.12
CA ALA A 549 2.96 -37.83 35.77
C ALA A 549 3.10 -37.30 37.22
N GLY A 550 2.28 -36.32 37.61
CA GLY A 550 2.10 -35.86 38.98
C GLY A 550 0.82 -36.43 39.61
N ASN A 551 0.12 -35.60 40.38
CA ASN A 551 -1.13 -35.95 41.04
C ASN A 551 -2.35 -35.65 40.15
N LEU A 552 -3.44 -36.36 40.42
CA LEU A 552 -4.75 -36.06 39.86
C LEU A 552 -5.65 -35.44 40.93
N THR A 553 -6.14 -34.22 40.72
CA THR A 553 -7.10 -33.56 41.61
C THR A 553 -8.42 -33.34 40.88
N LEU A 554 -9.50 -33.88 41.43
CA LEU A 554 -10.85 -33.79 40.88
C LEU A 554 -11.78 -33.17 41.93
N THR A 555 -12.43 -32.07 41.59
CA THR A 555 -13.35 -31.39 42.50
C THR A 555 -14.65 -31.01 41.78
N ALA A 556 -15.77 -31.44 42.34
CA ALA A 556 -17.11 -31.01 41.95
C ALA A 556 -17.84 -30.48 43.18
N ALA A 557 -18.50 -29.32 43.06
CA ALA A 557 -19.31 -28.79 44.16
C ALA A 557 -20.63 -29.58 44.33
N ARG A 558 -21.13 -30.22 43.26
CA ARG A 558 -22.29 -31.11 43.31
C ARG A 558 -21.85 -32.54 43.00
N ASP A 559 -21.92 -32.98 41.75
CA ASP A 559 -21.70 -34.38 41.40
C ASP A 559 -20.40 -34.59 40.61
N LEU A 560 -19.72 -35.69 40.89
CA LEU A 560 -18.62 -36.19 40.08
C LEU A 560 -19.02 -37.51 39.43
N ARG A 561 -18.98 -37.58 38.10
CA ARG A 561 -19.34 -38.79 37.33
C ARG A 561 -18.24 -39.16 36.35
N ALA A 562 -17.55 -40.28 36.58
CA ALA A 562 -16.67 -40.89 35.59
C ALA A 562 -17.43 -42.00 34.84
N GLN A 563 -17.50 -41.88 33.52
CA GLN A 563 -18.22 -42.82 32.65
C GLN A 563 -17.43 -44.12 32.45
N ALA A 564 -18.12 -45.21 32.09
CA ALA A 564 -17.52 -46.54 31.97
C ALA A 564 -16.31 -46.63 31.02
N ALA A 565 -16.30 -45.82 29.96
CA ALA A 565 -15.19 -45.77 28.99
C ALA A 565 -14.03 -44.85 29.41
N SER A 566 -14.16 -44.10 30.50
CA SER A 566 -13.13 -43.15 30.94
C SER A 566 -11.92 -43.87 31.54
N GLN A 567 -10.72 -43.33 31.30
CA GLN A 567 -9.45 -43.88 31.79
C GLN A 567 -8.60 -42.75 32.36
N TRP A 568 -8.32 -42.79 33.66
CA TRP A 568 -7.55 -41.76 34.35
C TRP A 568 -6.39 -42.39 35.09
N GLU A 569 -5.19 -41.89 34.82
CA GLU A 569 -3.95 -42.39 35.40
C GLU A 569 -3.15 -41.25 36.03
N ALA A 570 -2.56 -41.53 37.19
CA ALA A 570 -1.61 -40.64 37.84
C ALA A 570 -0.39 -41.42 38.37
N ASP A 571 0.82 -40.96 38.06
CA ASP A 571 2.02 -41.53 38.69
C ASP A 571 2.13 -41.09 40.18
N GLY A 572 1.46 -40.01 40.54
CA GLY A 572 1.25 -39.56 41.92
C GLY A 572 0.04 -40.21 42.58
N GLY A 573 -0.56 -39.47 43.51
CA GLY A 573 -1.84 -39.84 44.14
C GLY A 573 -3.03 -39.19 43.43
N ALA A 574 -4.24 -39.57 43.84
CA ALA A 574 -5.46 -38.89 43.43
C ALA A 574 -6.19 -38.30 44.64
N SER A 575 -6.78 -37.12 44.46
CA SER A 575 -7.69 -36.48 45.42
C SER A 575 -9.01 -36.21 44.71
N ILE A 576 -10.09 -36.80 45.21
CA ILE A 576 -11.42 -36.71 44.64
C ILE A 576 -12.34 -36.09 45.67
N LYS A 577 -13.08 -35.05 45.27
CA LYS A 577 -14.06 -34.41 46.14
C LYS A 577 -15.34 -34.11 45.36
N ALA A 578 -16.47 -34.63 45.85
CA ALA A 578 -17.81 -34.27 45.41
C ALA A 578 -18.59 -33.70 46.60
N GLY A 579 -19.40 -32.67 46.37
CA GLY A 579 -20.26 -32.13 47.43
C GLY A 579 -21.52 -32.97 47.68
N GLN A 580 -21.94 -33.75 46.68
CA GLN A 580 -23.05 -34.70 46.75
C GLN A 580 -22.55 -36.09 46.33
N ASP A 581 -22.80 -36.50 45.09
CA ASP A 581 -22.51 -37.86 44.64
C ASP A 581 -21.18 -37.96 43.90
N ALA A 582 -20.39 -38.99 44.22
CA ALA A 582 -19.24 -39.42 43.42
C ALA A 582 -19.51 -40.81 42.85
N ALA A 583 -19.62 -40.91 41.52
CA ALA A 583 -19.82 -42.17 40.80
C ALA A 583 -18.66 -42.42 39.83
N LEU A 584 -17.87 -43.47 40.10
CA LEU A 584 -16.71 -43.85 39.28
C LEU A 584 -16.99 -45.17 38.56
N ALA A 585 -17.49 -45.10 37.32
CA ALA A 585 -17.74 -46.29 36.49
C ALA A 585 -16.55 -46.65 35.58
N GLY A 586 -15.62 -45.72 35.34
CA GLY A 586 -14.42 -45.91 34.54
C GLY A 586 -13.19 -46.37 35.33
N ALA A 587 -12.06 -46.48 34.64
CA ALA A 587 -10.78 -46.86 35.26
C ALA A 587 -10.08 -45.64 35.86
N LEU A 588 -9.67 -45.76 37.13
CA LEU A 588 -8.78 -44.84 37.82
C LEU A 588 -7.59 -45.61 38.37
N ARG A 589 -6.36 -45.24 37.98
CA ARG A 589 -5.13 -45.88 38.44
C ARG A 589 -4.16 -44.84 38.98
N THR A 590 -3.59 -45.12 40.15
CA THR A 590 -2.56 -44.29 40.77
C THR A 590 -1.40 -45.16 41.26
N ASN A 591 -0.18 -44.62 41.31
CA ASN A 591 0.95 -45.33 41.95
C ASN A 591 1.04 -45.02 43.47
N ARG A 592 0.27 -44.02 43.95
CA ARG A 592 0.13 -43.68 45.38
C ARG A 592 -1.34 -43.63 45.81
N ASP A 593 -1.59 -43.20 47.04
CA ASP A 593 -2.92 -43.21 47.66
C ASP A 593 -3.98 -42.42 46.87
N ILE A 594 -5.23 -42.89 46.99
CA ILE A 594 -6.44 -42.22 46.51
C ILE A 594 -7.18 -41.68 47.74
N GLY A 595 -7.27 -40.35 47.86
CA GLY A 595 -8.13 -39.67 48.83
C GLY A 595 -9.52 -39.40 48.23
N LEU A 596 -10.56 -39.68 49.00
CA LEU A 596 -11.98 -39.53 48.62
C LEU A 596 -12.71 -38.57 49.57
#